data_AF-A0A7M2SWN6-F1
#
_entry.id   AF-A0A7M2SWN6-F1
#
_cell.length_a   1.000
_cell.length_b   1.000
_cell.length_c   1.000
_cell.angle_alpha   90.00
_cell.angle_beta   90.00
_cell.angle_gamma   90.00
#
_symmetry.space_group_name_H-M   'P 1'
#
loop_
_entity.id
_entity.type
_entity.pdbx_description
1 polymer ?
#
loop_
_entity_poly.entity_id
_entity_poly.type
_entity_poly.pdbx_seq_one_letter_code
_entity_poly.pdbx_strand_id
1 'polypeptide(L)'
;MIVELAPRFLTWDDVDPARHPFDSASAPQVVRSLGPARRVPRRPDVAFGDPAMSAWSWDEGQPWADAMSHALAEHYGRWTVGWRWSHDEGDFDGGPVGNWCCPRDSITTPEETLARVVAALCEWREWLESLAGWFQTYPLVLADVQDQRILWERAAQNLILHVTDRTGCGSGWHGHCHQVLTWFLSHWGLAPDLAQELVEQAIGGRFESWTGPDPVLVEDVAEQLALSLRPDDGERPAVPVPDHLERWLAVRETAPWQDAPDGGGDGPVTPSCDGAAEDIRAFDGALDPARAQGLLAALELLRADAARGALLDFELLRSWQRHVLSTPQPPPFRDLPAFAKGGRERYGIGPDTRARLDTCLAESAYDAERPLPLTARAARAYLDVCFFHPFDDGNARSAFLALIFVLAREGVALDGVSLLRRVTFQADEPQDTLTLTRYIDCHLAETRRKAAP
;
A
#
# COMPACT_ATOMS: atom_id res chain seq x y z
N MET A 1 8.92 1.14 -2.89
CA MET A 1 7.59 0.65 -3.27
C MET A 1 6.67 0.68 -2.07
N ILE A 2 5.59 1.46 -2.14
CA ILE A 2 4.50 1.39 -1.16
C ILE A 2 3.68 0.13 -1.49
N VAL A 3 3.67 -0.86 -0.60
CA VAL A 3 3.02 -2.17 -0.84
C VAL A 3 1.55 -2.02 -1.25
N GLU A 4 0.84 -1.05 -0.67
CA GLU A 4 -0.55 -0.74 -1.01
C GLU A 4 -0.76 -0.21 -2.43
N LEU A 5 0.28 0.29 -3.09
CA LEU A 5 0.21 0.75 -4.49
C LEU A 5 0.52 -0.36 -5.49
N ALA A 6 0.78 -1.59 -5.04
CA ALA A 6 0.97 -2.71 -5.95
C ALA A 6 -0.39 -3.19 -6.50
N PRO A 7 -0.58 -3.24 -7.82
CA PRO A 7 -1.86 -3.54 -8.45
C PRO A 7 -2.33 -5.00 -8.24
N ARG A 8 -1.41 -5.92 -7.93
CA ARG A 8 -1.74 -7.30 -7.54
C ARG A 8 -2.65 -7.43 -6.31
N PHE A 9 -2.80 -6.37 -5.50
CA PHE A 9 -3.68 -6.35 -4.32
C PHE A 9 -5.03 -5.66 -4.56
N LEU A 10 -5.36 -5.37 -5.82
CA LEU A 10 -6.67 -4.85 -6.19
C LEU A 10 -7.70 -5.99 -6.19
N THR A 11 -8.84 -5.75 -5.54
CA THR A 11 -10.03 -6.61 -5.64
C THR A 11 -10.92 -6.16 -6.80
N TRP A 12 -11.89 -6.97 -7.22
CA TRP A 12 -12.85 -6.53 -8.25
C TRP A 12 -13.61 -5.29 -7.80
N ASP A 13 -14.00 -5.22 -6.53
CA ASP A 13 -14.67 -4.07 -5.94
C ASP A 13 -13.83 -2.79 -5.98
N ASP A 14 -12.50 -2.91 -5.92
CA ASP A 14 -11.59 -1.76 -6.06
C ASP A 14 -11.51 -1.25 -7.50
N VAL A 15 -11.79 -2.09 -8.51
CA VAL A 15 -11.54 -1.80 -9.94
C VAL A 15 -12.78 -1.77 -10.81
N ASP A 16 -13.94 -2.16 -10.29
CA ASP A 16 -15.20 -2.22 -11.03
C ASP A 16 -15.49 -0.86 -11.68
N PRO A 17 -15.46 -0.77 -13.02
CA PRO A 17 -15.70 0.47 -13.74
C PRO A 17 -17.03 1.15 -13.39
N ALA A 18 -18.04 0.38 -12.95
CA ALA A 18 -19.35 0.89 -12.55
C ALA A 18 -19.31 1.67 -11.23
N ARG A 19 -18.33 1.40 -10.36
CA ARG A 19 -18.14 2.07 -9.06
C ARG A 19 -17.28 3.32 -9.16
N HIS A 20 -16.58 3.49 -10.27
CA HIS A 20 -15.60 4.56 -10.48
C HIS A 20 -15.89 5.32 -11.78
N PRO A 21 -16.71 6.37 -11.77
CA PRO A 21 -16.89 7.23 -12.94
C PRO A 21 -15.56 7.83 -13.41
N PHE A 22 -15.27 7.75 -14.70
CA PHE A 22 -14.04 8.27 -15.29
C PHE A 22 -14.30 8.88 -16.66
N ASP A 23 -13.78 10.09 -16.88
CA ASP A 23 -13.81 10.77 -18.19
C ASP A 23 -12.39 10.87 -18.75
N SER A 24 -12.09 10.06 -19.76
CA SER A 24 -10.78 10.01 -20.41
C SER A 24 -10.40 11.34 -21.08
N ALA A 25 -11.37 12.16 -21.48
CA ALA A 25 -11.11 13.48 -22.06
C ALA A 25 -10.57 14.48 -21.03
N SER A 26 -10.97 14.34 -19.76
CA SER A 26 -10.49 15.17 -18.65
C SER A 26 -9.13 14.74 -18.09
N ALA A 27 -8.74 13.47 -18.29
CA ALA A 27 -7.52 12.89 -17.71
C ALA A 27 -6.23 13.70 -17.98
N PRO A 28 -5.98 14.23 -19.20
CA PRO A 28 -4.80 15.08 -19.43
C PRO A 28 -4.76 16.35 -18.57
N GLN A 29 -5.91 16.95 -18.26
CA GLN A 29 -5.97 18.15 -17.43
C GLN A 29 -5.73 17.80 -15.96
N VAL A 30 -6.34 16.71 -15.50
CA VAL A 30 -6.18 16.23 -14.13
C VAL A 30 -4.75 15.81 -13.87
N VAL A 31 -4.15 14.96 -14.70
CA VAL A 31 -2.75 14.51 -14.50
C VAL A 31 -1.79 15.70 -14.39
N ARG A 32 -1.97 16.75 -15.20
CA ARG A 32 -1.16 17.98 -15.14
C ARG A 32 -1.40 18.83 -13.89
N SER A 33 -2.57 18.70 -13.25
CA SER A 33 -2.91 19.46 -12.04
C SER A 33 -2.33 18.82 -10.77
N LEU A 34 -2.05 17.51 -10.80
CA LEU A 34 -1.45 16.77 -9.69
C LEU A 34 -0.06 17.30 -9.33
N GLY A 35 0.29 17.29 -8.05
CA GLY A 35 1.59 17.78 -7.57
C GLY A 35 2.80 17.16 -8.27
N PRO A 36 2.88 15.82 -8.43
CA PRO A 36 4.01 15.16 -9.07
C PRO A 36 4.26 15.62 -10.52
N ALA A 37 3.23 16.12 -11.23
CA ALA A 37 3.38 16.63 -12.58
C ALA A 37 4.26 17.88 -12.68
N ARG A 38 4.41 18.63 -11.59
CA ARG A 38 5.29 19.81 -11.53
C ARG A 38 6.75 19.46 -11.27
N ARG A 39 7.04 18.19 -10.97
CA ARG A 39 8.34 17.70 -10.53
C ARG A 39 8.77 16.44 -11.27
N VAL A 40 8.46 16.34 -12.56
CA VAL A 40 8.97 15.22 -13.39
C VAL A 40 10.51 15.23 -13.34
N PRO A 41 11.15 14.14 -12.90
CA PRO A 41 12.60 14.10 -12.74
C PRO A 41 13.28 14.16 -14.10
N ARG A 42 14.48 14.74 -14.14
CA ARG A 42 15.27 14.84 -15.37
C ARG A 42 16.12 13.59 -15.51
N ARG A 43 15.87 12.82 -16.57
CA ARG A 43 16.69 11.66 -16.91
C ARG A 43 18.15 12.08 -17.16
N PRO A 44 19.14 11.38 -16.60
CA PRO A 44 20.55 11.67 -16.82
C PRO A 44 20.95 11.36 -18.27
N ASP A 45 21.82 12.20 -18.84
CA ASP A 45 22.40 12.01 -20.18
C ASP A 45 23.58 11.04 -20.11
N VAL A 46 23.28 9.78 -19.83
CA VAL A 46 24.25 8.68 -19.74
C VAL A 46 23.76 7.49 -20.55
N ALA A 47 24.70 6.61 -20.93
CA ALA A 47 24.37 5.39 -21.65
C ALA A 47 23.44 4.50 -20.81
N PHE A 48 22.61 3.70 -21.48
CA PHE A 48 21.59 2.88 -20.82
C PHE A 48 22.15 1.88 -19.80
N GLY A 49 23.30 1.27 -20.11
CA GLY A 49 23.98 0.32 -19.22
C GLY A 49 24.85 0.97 -18.14
N ASP A 50 24.87 2.30 -18.05
CA ASP A 50 25.63 3.02 -17.03
C ASP A 50 24.97 2.82 -15.65
N PRO A 51 25.72 2.42 -14.60
CA PRO A 51 25.18 2.30 -13.25
C PRO A 51 24.47 3.55 -12.73
N ALA A 52 24.84 4.75 -13.20
CA ALA A 52 24.17 5.99 -12.85
C ALA A 52 22.71 6.04 -13.33
N MET A 53 22.38 5.40 -14.47
CA MET A 53 20.99 5.29 -14.94
C MET A 53 20.14 4.44 -14.00
N SER A 54 20.69 3.32 -13.53
CA SER A 54 20.03 2.46 -12.55
C SER A 54 19.84 3.18 -11.23
N ALA A 55 20.89 3.82 -10.69
CA ALA A 55 20.80 4.60 -9.46
C ALA A 55 19.72 5.69 -9.56
N TRP A 56 19.72 6.48 -10.64
CA TRP A 56 18.70 7.50 -10.88
C TRP A 56 17.28 6.93 -10.96
N SER A 57 17.10 5.79 -11.65
CA SER A 57 15.78 5.15 -11.74
C SER A 57 15.25 4.72 -10.37
N TRP A 58 16.12 4.26 -9.46
CA TRP A 58 15.75 3.85 -8.11
C TRP A 58 15.55 5.05 -7.16
N ASP A 59 16.40 6.07 -7.25
CA ASP A 59 16.45 7.17 -6.29
C ASP A 59 15.53 8.35 -6.64
N GLU A 60 15.24 8.56 -7.93
CA GLU A 60 14.40 9.67 -8.41
C GLU A 60 13.18 9.18 -9.19
N GLY A 61 13.40 8.28 -10.15
CA GLY A 61 12.34 7.82 -11.07
C GLY A 61 11.21 7.08 -10.35
N GLN A 62 11.55 6.05 -9.57
CA GLN A 62 10.57 5.24 -8.85
C GLN A 62 9.83 6.04 -7.77
N PRO A 63 10.49 6.87 -6.93
CA PRO A 63 9.78 7.72 -5.98
C PRO A 63 8.79 8.68 -6.64
N TRP A 64 9.14 9.26 -7.79
CA TRP A 64 8.21 10.09 -8.56
C TRP A 64 7.00 9.29 -9.07
N ALA A 65 7.24 8.10 -9.61
CA ALA A 65 6.17 7.24 -10.12
C ALA A 65 5.24 6.75 -9.00
N ASP A 66 5.79 6.44 -7.81
CA ASP A 66 5.03 6.09 -6.61
C ASP A 66 4.18 7.28 -6.14
N ALA A 67 4.73 8.50 -6.16
CA ALA A 67 3.99 9.72 -5.85
C ALA A 67 2.87 9.99 -6.86
N MET A 68 3.10 9.76 -8.15
CA MET A 68 2.06 9.89 -9.19
C MET A 68 0.93 8.87 -8.97
N SER A 69 1.25 7.60 -8.70
CA SER A 69 0.24 6.59 -8.36
C SER A 69 -0.58 6.97 -7.13
N HIS A 70 0.07 7.52 -6.09
CA HIS A 70 -0.64 7.97 -4.89
C HIS A 70 -1.58 9.14 -5.19
N ALA A 71 -1.12 10.16 -5.94
CA ALA A 71 -1.94 11.30 -6.30
C ALA A 71 -3.13 10.92 -7.20
N LEU A 72 -2.94 9.97 -8.11
CA LEU A 72 -4.03 9.40 -8.92
C LEU A 72 -5.04 8.64 -8.05
N ALA A 73 -4.56 7.84 -7.10
CA ALA A 73 -5.43 7.10 -6.19
C ALA A 73 -6.22 8.01 -5.25
N GLU A 74 -5.62 9.10 -4.76
CA GLU A 74 -6.33 10.13 -3.99
C GLU A 74 -7.41 10.84 -4.81
N HIS A 75 -7.20 11.04 -6.12
CA HIS A 75 -8.14 11.77 -6.98
C HIS A 75 -9.26 10.90 -7.56
N TYR A 76 -8.91 9.76 -8.16
CA TYR A 76 -9.84 8.90 -8.90
C TYR A 76 -10.22 7.62 -8.15
N GLY A 77 -9.55 7.32 -7.04
CA GLY A 77 -9.71 6.10 -6.28
C GLY A 77 -8.65 5.03 -6.61
N ARG A 78 -8.67 3.99 -5.78
CA ARG A 78 -7.63 2.95 -5.71
C ARG A 78 -7.42 2.19 -7.01
N TRP A 79 -8.45 2.04 -7.86
CA TRP A 79 -8.34 1.38 -9.17
C TRP A 79 -7.17 1.88 -10.01
N THR A 80 -6.83 3.17 -9.90
CA THR A 80 -5.81 3.81 -10.74
C THR A 80 -4.42 3.26 -10.56
N VAL A 81 -4.08 2.60 -9.43
CA VAL A 81 -2.72 2.07 -9.19
C VAL A 81 -2.27 1.05 -10.24
N GLY A 82 -3.21 0.46 -11.00
CA GLY A 82 -2.93 -0.41 -12.15
C GLY A 82 -2.31 0.28 -13.36
N TRP A 83 -2.25 1.62 -13.42
CA TRP A 83 -1.70 2.35 -14.57
C TRP A 83 -0.22 2.02 -14.87
N ARG A 84 0.54 1.51 -13.88
CA ARG A 84 1.95 1.09 -14.03
C ARG A 84 2.11 -0.41 -14.17
N TRP A 85 1.02 -1.18 -14.28
CA TRP A 85 1.12 -2.62 -14.39
C TRP A 85 1.49 -3.02 -15.81
N SER A 86 2.77 -2.84 -16.09
CA SER A 86 3.36 -2.96 -17.41
C SER A 86 3.47 -4.39 -17.89
N HIS A 87 3.47 -4.58 -19.21
CA HIS A 87 3.88 -5.84 -19.84
C HIS A 87 5.29 -6.25 -19.41
N ASP A 88 5.54 -7.55 -19.45
CA ASP A 88 6.85 -8.17 -19.23
C ASP A 88 7.51 -7.68 -17.95
N GLU A 89 8.84 -7.60 -17.91
CA GLU A 89 9.67 -7.17 -16.77
C GLU A 89 9.58 -5.65 -16.46
N GLY A 90 8.45 -5.01 -16.78
CA GLY A 90 8.17 -3.64 -16.38
C GLY A 90 7.91 -3.48 -14.88
N ASP A 91 7.47 -2.28 -14.47
CA ASP A 91 7.42 -1.79 -13.08
C ASP A 91 6.85 -2.80 -12.06
N PHE A 92 5.74 -3.46 -12.41
CA PHE A 92 5.06 -4.46 -11.56
C PHE A 92 5.00 -5.86 -12.15
N ASP A 93 5.66 -6.09 -13.29
CA ASP A 93 5.76 -7.36 -14.02
C ASP A 93 4.42 -7.95 -14.52
N GLY A 94 4.35 -8.28 -15.82
CA GLY A 94 3.29 -9.10 -16.41
C GLY A 94 1.87 -8.53 -16.43
N GLY A 95 1.71 -7.22 -16.27
CA GLY A 95 0.42 -6.56 -16.34
C GLY A 95 0.00 -6.22 -17.77
N PRO A 96 -1.20 -5.67 -17.97
CA PRO A 96 -1.78 -5.45 -19.29
C PRO A 96 -1.50 -4.05 -19.89
N VAL A 97 -0.61 -3.24 -19.31
CA VAL A 97 -0.37 -1.86 -19.76
C VAL A 97 0.86 -1.79 -20.65
N GLY A 98 0.72 -1.29 -21.88
CA GLY A 98 1.81 -1.11 -22.84
C GLY A 98 2.39 0.31 -22.91
N ASN A 99 1.64 1.34 -22.50
CA ASN A 99 2.08 2.74 -22.58
C ASN A 99 3.06 3.16 -21.47
N TRP A 100 3.29 2.29 -20.48
CA TRP A 100 4.29 2.44 -19.43
C TRP A 100 5.13 1.17 -19.36
N CYS A 101 6.43 1.28 -19.15
CA CYS A 101 7.34 0.14 -18.92
C CYS A 101 7.91 0.20 -17.49
N CYS A 102 8.83 1.14 -17.24
CA CYS A 102 9.39 1.38 -15.91
C CYS A 102 9.93 2.83 -15.87
N PRO A 103 10.28 3.37 -14.68
CA PRO A 103 10.76 4.75 -14.58
C PRO A 103 11.95 5.06 -15.50
N ARG A 104 12.91 4.11 -15.61
CA ARG A 104 14.07 4.22 -16.49
C ARG A 104 13.71 4.45 -17.96
N ASP A 105 12.70 3.74 -18.46
CA ASP A 105 12.38 3.67 -19.89
C ASP A 105 11.24 4.63 -20.29
N SER A 106 10.38 5.01 -19.34
CA SER A 106 9.19 5.82 -19.61
C SER A 106 9.33 7.30 -19.26
N ILE A 107 10.27 7.67 -18.37
CA ILE A 107 10.52 9.07 -18.01
C ILE A 107 11.52 9.68 -19.00
N THR A 108 11.08 10.73 -19.70
CA THR A 108 11.88 11.48 -20.67
C THR A 108 11.78 12.99 -20.40
N THR A 109 11.02 13.73 -21.22
CA THR A 109 10.65 15.13 -20.96
C THR A 109 9.39 15.19 -20.10
N PRO A 110 9.13 16.29 -19.37
CA PRO A 110 7.90 16.43 -18.60
C PRO A 110 6.64 16.19 -19.45
N GLU A 111 6.58 16.76 -20.65
CA GLU A 111 5.43 16.67 -21.54
C GLU A 111 5.18 15.23 -22.02
N GLU A 112 6.24 14.55 -22.48
CA GLU A 112 6.14 13.15 -22.95
C GLU A 112 5.83 12.20 -21.79
N THR A 113 6.45 12.41 -20.63
CA THR A 113 6.23 11.58 -19.45
C THR A 113 4.77 11.67 -19.00
N LEU A 114 4.22 12.88 -18.89
CA LEU A 114 2.82 13.07 -18.50
C LEU A 114 1.84 12.54 -19.57
N ALA A 115 2.19 12.64 -20.85
CA ALA A 115 1.41 12.02 -21.92
C ALA A 115 1.37 10.49 -21.78
N ARG A 116 2.50 9.85 -21.43
CA ARG A 116 2.56 8.41 -21.14
C ARG A 116 1.73 8.02 -19.93
N VAL A 117 1.77 8.79 -18.83
CA VAL A 117 0.91 8.55 -17.65
C VAL A 117 -0.56 8.55 -18.03
N VAL A 118 -1.00 9.55 -18.81
CA VAL A 118 -2.39 9.65 -19.28
C VAL A 118 -2.76 8.45 -20.17
N ALA A 119 -1.90 8.12 -21.14
CA ALA A 119 -2.15 7.00 -22.05
C ALA A 119 -2.24 5.67 -21.28
N ALA A 120 -1.33 5.43 -20.35
CA ALA A 120 -1.31 4.24 -19.50
C ALA A 120 -2.52 4.15 -18.56
N LEU A 121 -2.98 5.27 -18.00
CA LEU A 121 -4.19 5.32 -17.18
C LEU A 121 -5.45 5.01 -17.99
N CYS A 122 -5.59 5.60 -19.18
CA CYS A 122 -6.72 5.32 -20.07
C CYS A 122 -6.69 3.88 -20.58
N GLU A 123 -5.51 3.36 -20.93
CA GLU A 123 -5.31 1.97 -21.34
C GLU A 123 -5.70 0.98 -20.24
N TRP A 124 -5.30 1.26 -19.00
CA TRP A 124 -5.73 0.48 -17.85
C TRP A 124 -7.25 0.52 -17.66
N ARG A 125 -7.86 1.69 -17.83
CA ARG A 125 -9.32 1.84 -17.75
C ARG A 125 -10.03 1.02 -18.84
N GLU A 126 -9.59 1.11 -20.09
CA GLU A 126 -10.15 0.37 -21.22
C GLU A 126 -10.07 -1.14 -20.99
N TRP A 127 -8.97 -1.62 -20.41
CA TRP A 127 -8.81 -3.01 -20.02
C TRP A 127 -9.86 -3.45 -18.98
N LEU A 128 -10.06 -2.65 -17.92
CA LEU A 128 -11.07 -2.95 -16.90
C LEU A 128 -12.50 -2.95 -17.46
N GLU A 129 -12.82 -2.02 -18.35
CA GLU A 129 -14.11 -1.97 -19.05
C GLU A 129 -14.31 -3.18 -19.97
N SER A 130 -13.25 -3.62 -20.65
CA SER A 130 -13.29 -4.84 -21.46
C SER A 130 -13.55 -6.09 -20.62
N LEU A 131 -12.90 -6.21 -19.45
CA LEU A 131 -13.16 -7.30 -18.50
C LEU A 131 -14.60 -7.28 -17.97
N ALA A 132 -15.12 -6.10 -17.60
CA ALA A 132 -16.52 -5.96 -17.17
C ALA A 132 -17.50 -6.44 -18.26
N GLY A 133 -17.21 -6.12 -19.53
CA GLY A 133 -17.98 -6.62 -20.67
C GLY A 133 -17.91 -8.14 -20.82
N TRP A 134 -16.74 -8.74 -20.64
CA TRP A 134 -16.57 -10.19 -20.64
C TRP A 134 -17.33 -10.87 -19.50
N PHE A 135 -17.29 -10.29 -18.30
CA PHE A 135 -18.01 -10.83 -17.14
C PHE A 135 -19.52 -10.86 -17.41
N GLN A 136 -20.06 -9.82 -18.06
CA GLN A 136 -21.49 -9.73 -18.39
C GLN A 136 -21.91 -10.56 -19.62
N THR A 137 -20.96 -11.05 -20.42
CA THR A 137 -21.28 -11.83 -21.64
C THR A 137 -22.00 -13.14 -21.31
N TYR A 138 -21.70 -13.73 -20.15
CA TYR A 138 -22.33 -14.94 -19.65
C TYR A 138 -23.07 -14.61 -18.35
N PRO A 139 -24.41 -14.58 -18.32
CA PRO A 139 -25.15 -14.36 -17.08
C PRO A 139 -25.07 -15.64 -16.25
N LEU A 140 -24.23 -15.63 -15.21
CA LEU A 140 -23.96 -16.81 -14.39
C LEU A 140 -24.69 -16.71 -13.04
N VAL A 141 -25.16 -17.84 -12.54
CA VAL A 141 -25.82 -17.95 -11.25
C VAL A 141 -25.18 -19.12 -10.53
N LEU A 142 -24.51 -18.84 -9.40
CA LEU A 142 -23.79 -19.85 -8.65
C LEU A 142 -24.69 -20.98 -8.15
N ALA A 143 -25.92 -20.66 -7.75
CA ALA A 143 -26.92 -21.65 -7.33
C ALA A 143 -27.22 -22.68 -8.43
N ASP A 144 -27.10 -22.29 -9.71
CA ASP A 144 -27.38 -23.11 -10.88
C ASP A 144 -26.09 -23.65 -11.53
N VAL A 145 -24.95 -23.62 -10.83
CA VAL A 145 -23.63 -23.98 -11.39
C VAL A 145 -23.59 -25.37 -12.03
N GLN A 146 -24.38 -26.33 -11.52
CA GLN A 146 -24.45 -27.67 -12.09
C GLN A 146 -25.07 -27.66 -13.50
N ASP A 147 -26.09 -26.84 -13.72
CA ASP A 147 -26.77 -26.70 -15.01
C ASP A 147 -26.03 -25.73 -15.94
N GLN A 148 -25.24 -24.82 -15.37
CA GLN A 148 -24.48 -23.79 -16.10
C GLN A 148 -23.00 -24.12 -16.28
N ARG A 149 -22.55 -25.34 -15.93
CA ARG A 149 -21.11 -25.68 -15.91
C ARG A 149 -20.37 -25.35 -17.20
N ILE A 150 -20.98 -25.63 -18.36
CA ILE A 150 -20.40 -25.33 -19.68
C ILE A 150 -20.23 -23.81 -19.89
N LEU A 151 -21.11 -22.99 -19.32
CA LEU A 151 -20.99 -21.52 -19.40
C LEU A 151 -19.86 -21.01 -18.52
N TRP A 152 -19.71 -21.56 -17.31
CA TRP A 152 -18.60 -21.25 -16.41
C TRP A 152 -17.25 -21.59 -17.03
N GLU A 153 -17.13 -22.79 -17.60
CA GLU A 153 -15.93 -23.25 -18.30
C GLU A 153 -15.59 -22.33 -19.49
N ARG A 154 -16.56 -22.05 -20.37
CA ARG A 154 -16.35 -21.16 -21.52
C ARG A 154 -15.97 -19.74 -21.13
N ALA A 155 -16.58 -19.21 -20.07
CA ALA A 155 -16.24 -17.90 -19.55
C ALA A 155 -14.80 -17.85 -19.05
N ALA A 156 -14.38 -18.84 -18.25
CA ALA A 156 -13.01 -18.95 -17.75
C ALA A 156 -12.00 -19.12 -18.89
N GLN A 157 -12.28 -20.01 -19.86
CA GLN A 157 -11.45 -20.21 -21.05
C GLN A 157 -11.25 -18.90 -21.82
N ASN A 158 -12.34 -18.18 -22.11
CA ASN A 158 -12.26 -16.93 -22.88
C ASN A 158 -11.51 -15.83 -22.11
N LEU A 159 -11.64 -15.77 -20.79
CA LEU A 159 -10.88 -14.83 -19.97
C LEU A 159 -9.39 -15.15 -19.98
N ILE A 160 -9.00 -16.42 -19.89
CA ILE A 160 -7.58 -16.83 -19.98
C ILE A 160 -7.00 -16.41 -21.33
N LEU A 161 -7.73 -16.67 -22.43
CA LEU A 161 -7.31 -16.27 -23.77
C LEU A 161 -7.24 -14.74 -23.92
N HIS A 162 -8.20 -14.01 -23.35
CA HIS A 162 -8.21 -12.56 -23.39
C HIS A 162 -7.00 -11.94 -22.65
N VAL A 163 -6.61 -12.52 -21.50
CA VAL A 163 -5.40 -12.11 -20.79
C VAL A 163 -4.13 -12.48 -21.56
N THR A 164 -4.09 -13.68 -22.14
CA THR A 164 -2.99 -14.17 -22.99
C THR A 164 -2.75 -13.22 -24.16
N ASP A 165 -3.81 -12.87 -24.91
CA ASP A 165 -3.76 -11.95 -26.04
C ASP A 165 -3.30 -10.55 -25.61
N ARG A 166 -3.80 -10.09 -24.45
CA ARG A 166 -3.49 -8.75 -23.96
C ARG A 166 -2.04 -8.60 -23.55
N THR A 167 -1.52 -9.58 -22.81
CA THR A 167 -0.20 -9.52 -22.17
C THR A 167 0.92 -10.08 -23.06
N GLY A 168 0.57 -10.76 -24.16
CA GLY A 168 1.54 -11.42 -25.03
C GLY A 168 2.27 -12.60 -24.37
N CYS A 169 1.78 -13.08 -23.21
CA CYS A 169 2.38 -14.16 -22.43
C CYS A 169 3.83 -13.91 -21.99
N GLY A 170 4.19 -12.65 -21.76
CA GLY A 170 5.53 -12.26 -21.33
C GLY A 170 5.90 -12.68 -19.92
N SER A 171 6.85 -11.99 -19.30
CA SER A 171 7.13 -12.23 -17.88
C SER A 171 5.87 -12.01 -17.02
N GLY A 172 5.65 -12.85 -16.01
CA GLY A 172 4.65 -12.64 -14.96
C GLY A 172 3.16 -12.67 -15.36
N TRP A 173 2.83 -12.85 -16.65
CA TRP A 173 1.45 -12.72 -17.17
C TRP A 173 0.42 -13.59 -16.45
N HIS A 174 0.83 -14.78 -16.02
CA HIS A 174 -0.04 -15.72 -15.32
C HIS A 174 -0.49 -15.20 -13.94
N GLY A 175 0.26 -14.29 -13.32
CA GLY A 175 -0.15 -13.60 -12.09
C GLY A 175 -1.36 -12.68 -12.34
N HIS A 176 -1.37 -11.96 -13.47
CA HIS A 176 -2.53 -11.18 -13.87
C HIS A 176 -3.71 -12.08 -14.27
N CYS A 177 -3.45 -13.19 -14.97
CA CYS A 177 -4.47 -14.18 -15.31
C CYS A 177 -5.17 -14.75 -14.06
N HIS A 178 -4.37 -15.13 -13.06
CA HIS A 178 -4.88 -15.56 -11.75
C HIS A 178 -5.80 -14.49 -11.13
N GLN A 179 -5.37 -13.22 -11.15
CA GLN A 179 -6.16 -12.13 -10.58
C GLN A 179 -7.49 -11.91 -11.33
N VAL A 180 -7.47 -11.92 -12.66
CA VAL A 180 -8.68 -11.76 -13.48
C VAL A 180 -9.70 -12.87 -13.23
N LEU A 181 -9.25 -14.13 -13.12
CA LEU A 181 -10.15 -15.24 -12.79
C LEU A 181 -10.70 -15.10 -11.36
N THR A 182 -9.89 -14.63 -10.41
CA THR A 182 -10.36 -14.34 -9.05
C THR A 182 -11.44 -13.26 -9.07
N TRP A 183 -11.23 -12.17 -9.82
CA TRP A 183 -12.21 -11.10 -9.99
C TRP A 183 -13.51 -11.59 -10.65
N PHE A 184 -13.40 -12.43 -11.67
CA PHE A 184 -14.54 -13.02 -12.35
C PHE A 184 -15.43 -13.83 -11.39
N LEU A 185 -14.82 -14.67 -10.56
CA LEU A 185 -15.55 -15.45 -9.57
C LEU A 185 -16.19 -14.55 -8.50
N SER A 186 -15.45 -13.54 -8.02
CA SER A 186 -15.97 -12.56 -7.05
C SER A 186 -17.15 -11.76 -7.60
N HIS A 187 -17.10 -11.36 -8.88
CA HIS A 187 -18.19 -10.67 -9.55
C HIS A 187 -19.50 -11.48 -9.52
N TRP A 188 -19.40 -12.81 -9.62
CA TRP A 188 -20.54 -13.73 -9.58
C TRP A 188 -20.87 -14.27 -8.18
N GLY A 189 -20.34 -13.62 -7.12
CA GLY A 189 -20.77 -13.84 -5.75
C GLY A 189 -19.99 -14.89 -4.96
N LEU A 190 -18.83 -15.37 -5.47
CA LEU A 190 -17.90 -16.13 -4.64
C LEU A 190 -17.16 -15.21 -3.67
N ALA A 191 -16.96 -15.69 -2.45
CA ALA A 191 -16.08 -15.01 -1.50
C ALA A 191 -14.65 -14.88 -2.07
N PRO A 192 -13.99 -13.70 -2.00
CA PRO A 192 -12.68 -13.48 -2.61
C PRO A 192 -11.59 -14.48 -2.20
N ASP A 193 -11.53 -14.85 -0.91
CA ASP A 193 -10.53 -15.81 -0.41
C ASP A 193 -10.73 -17.20 -1.03
N LEU A 194 -11.98 -17.65 -1.15
CA LEU A 194 -12.31 -18.93 -1.78
C LEU A 194 -12.05 -18.88 -3.29
N ALA A 195 -12.40 -17.77 -3.95
CA ALA A 195 -12.10 -17.58 -5.37
C ALA A 195 -10.60 -17.70 -5.64
N GLN A 196 -9.77 -17.06 -4.80
CA GLN A 196 -8.32 -17.17 -4.88
C GLN A 196 -7.83 -18.61 -4.67
N GLU A 197 -8.34 -19.32 -3.65
CA GLU A 197 -7.98 -20.72 -3.40
C GLU A 197 -8.31 -21.63 -4.59
N LEU A 198 -9.49 -21.46 -5.19
CA LEU A 198 -9.93 -22.27 -6.34
C LEU A 198 -9.10 -21.99 -7.60
N VAL A 199 -8.77 -20.73 -7.86
CA VAL A 199 -7.92 -20.36 -9.01
C VAL A 199 -6.50 -20.87 -8.82
N GLU A 200 -5.93 -20.74 -7.62
CA GLU A 200 -4.60 -21.28 -7.29
C GLU A 200 -4.57 -22.80 -7.47
N GLN A 201 -5.64 -23.52 -7.06
CA GLN A 201 -5.73 -24.96 -7.27
C GLN A 201 -5.83 -25.35 -8.75
N ALA A 202 -6.56 -24.58 -9.56
CA ALA A 202 -6.74 -24.86 -10.99
C ALA A 202 -5.46 -24.54 -11.81
N ILE A 203 -4.81 -23.40 -11.53
CA ILE A 203 -3.60 -22.97 -12.25
C ILE A 203 -2.35 -23.65 -11.68
N GLY A 204 -2.17 -23.70 -10.36
CA GLY A 204 -1.14 -24.50 -9.67
C GLY A 204 0.28 -24.40 -10.22
N GLY A 205 0.72 -23.23 -10.69
CA GLY A 205 2.03 -23.03 -11.32
C GLY A 205 2.20 -23.67 -12.71
N ARG A 206 1.11 -24.07 -13.37
CA ARG A 206 1.10 -24.73 -14.68
C ARG A 206 1.29 -23.74 -15.85
N PHE A 207 1.07 -22.45 -15.62
CA PHE A 207 1.39 -21.40 -16.58
C PHE A 207 2.80 -20.86 -16.33
N GLU A 208 3.54 -20.65 -17.40
CA GLU A 208 4.93 -20.20 -17.35
C GLU A 208 5.10 -18.84 -18.02
N SER A 209 6.08 -18.07 -17.56
CA SER A 209 6.47 -16.82 -18.20
C SER A 209 7.04 -17.07 -19.60
N TRP A 210 6.89 -16.10 -20.51
CA TRP A 210 7.39 -16.12 -21.90
C TRP A 210 6.83 -17.23 -22.79
N THR A 211 5.83 -17.97 -22.31
CA THR A 211 5.25 -19.11 -23.02
C THR A 211 3.73 -19.03 -22.93
N GLY A 212 3.08 -18.97 -24.10
CA GLY A 212 1.62 -19.08 -24.16
C GLY A 212 1.16 -20.49 -23.77
N PRO A 213 0.04 -20.62 -23.04
CA PRO A 213 -0.45 -21.93 -22.62
C PRO A 213 -0.95 -22.72 -23.83
N ASP A 214 -0.75 -24.04 -23.79
CA ASP A 214 -1.34 -24.94 -24.78
C ASP A 214 -2.89 -24.88 -24.68
N PRO A 215 -3.65 -24.90 -25.79
CA PRO A 215 -5.11 -24.85 -25.74
C PRO A 215 -5.75 -25.93 -24.87
N VAL A 216 -5.18 -27.15 -24.85
CA VAL A 216 -5.65 -28.25 -23.99
C VAL A 216 -5.43 -27.93 -22.52
N LEU A 217 -4.33 -27.25 -22.19
CA LEU A 217 -4.07 -26.78 -20.83
C LEU A 217 -5.09 -25.71 -20.41
N VAL A 218 -5.45 -24.78 -21.30
CA VAL A 218 -6.47 -23.76 -21.03
C VAL A 218 -7.83 -24.42 -20.77
N GLU A 219 -8.22 -25.39 -21.61
CA GLU A 219 -9.46 -26.16 -21.44
C GLU A 219 -9.48 -26.90 -20.10
N ASP A 220 -8.40 -27.60 -19.75
CA ASP A 220 -8.31 -28.34 -18.48
C ASP A 220 -8.38 -27.42 -17.26
N VAL A 221 -7.72 -26.25 -17.28
CA VAL A 221 -7.82 -25.27 -16.19
C VAL A 221 -9.24 -24.74 -16.05
N ALA A 222 -9.89 -24.39 -17.17
CA ALA A 222 -11.26 -23.90 -17.17
C ALA A 222 -12.27 -24.96 -16.68
N GLU A 223 -12.10 -26.21 -17.11
CA GLU A 223 -12.91 -27.35 -16.67
C GLU A 223 -12.71 -27.60 -15.18
N GLN A 224 -11.46 -27.65 -14.70
CA GLN A 224 -11.16 -27.85 -13.28
C GLN A 224 -11.77 -26.76 -12.40
N LEU A 225 -11.70 -25.51 -12.84
CA LEU A 225 -12.32 -24.40 -12.11
C LEU A 225 -13.84 -24.60 -12.02
N ALA A 226 -14.51 -24.87 -13.14
CA ALA A 226 -15.96 -25.07 -13.20
C ALA A 226 -16.45 -26.34 -12.46
N LEU A 227 -15.62 -27.39 -12.37
CA LEU A 227 -15.90 -28.60 -11.60
C LEU A 227 -15.77 -28.38 -10.09
N SER A 228 -14.89 -27.46 -9.68
CA SER A 228 -14.60 -27.21 -8.26
C SER A 228 -15.68 -26.36 -7.59
N LEU A 229 -16.41 -25.55 -8.36
CA LEU A 229 -17.52 -24.72 -7.88
C LEU A 229 -18.69 -25.55 -7.35
N ARG A 230 -19.24 -25.10 -6.21
CA ARG A 230 -20.43 -25.64 -5.55
C ARG A 230 -21.51 -24.56 -5.43
N PRO A 231 -22.81 -24.95 -5.46
CA PRO A 231 -23.91 -24.01 -5.25
C PRO A 231 -23.83 -23.23 -3.92
N ASP A 232 -23.27 -23.86 -2.90
CA ASP A 232 -23.15 -23.31 -1.54
C ASP A 232 -21.87 -22.48 -1.32
N ASP A 233 -21.05 -22.30 -2.36
CA ASP A 233 -19.81 -21.49 -2.31
C ASP A 233 -20.08 -19.97 -2.35
N GLY A 234 -21.35 -19.57 -2.41
CA GLY A 234 -21.79 -18.18 -2.37
C GLY A 234 -21.43 -17.52 -1.05
N GLU A 235 -21.86 -16.26 -0.87
CA GLU A 235 -21.59 -15.48 0.35
C GLU A 235 -21.78 -16.33 1.62
N ARG A 236 -20.65 -16.78 2.21
CA ARG A 236 -20.64 -17.34 3.56
C ARG A 236 -21.38 -16.33 4.44
N PRO A 237 -22.26 -16.75 5.37
CA PRO A 237 -22.92 -15.83 6.27
C PRO A 237 -21.86 -14.92 6.86
N ALA A 238 -22.02 -13.60 6.67
CA ALA A 238 -21.01 -12.62 7.02
C ALA A 238 -20.53 -12.88 8.44
N VAL A 239 -19.38 -13.56 8.56
CA VAL A 239 -18.70 -13.70 9.83
C VAL A 239 -18.45 -12.25 10.24
N PRO A 240 -18.82 -11.82 11.46
CA PRO A 240 -18.61 -10.45 11.88
C PRO A 240 -17.17 -10.05 11.54
N VAL A 241 -17.01 -9.02 10.71
CA VAL A 241 -15.68 -8.59 10.24
C VAL A 241 -14.80 -8.48 11.48
N PRO A 242 -13.72 -9.28 11.58
CA PRO A 242 -12.93 -9.35 12.79
C PRO A 242 -12.52 -7.96 13.25
N ASP A 243 -12.56 -7.74 14.56
CA ASP A 243 -12.05 -6.49 15.11
C ASP A 243 -10.53 -6.53 15.14
N HIS A 244 -9.92 -5.90 14.15
CA HIS A 244 -8.48 -5.87 14.00
C HIS A 244 -7.81 -5.05 15.10
N LEU A 245 -8.54 -4.15 15.78
CA LEU A 245 -8.02 -3.49 16.97
C LEU A 245 -7.87 -4.48 18.13
N GLU A 246 -8.84 -5.36 18.34
CA GLU A 246 -8.72 -6.40 19.38
C GLU A 246 -7.63 -7.42 19.05
N ARG A 247 -7.48 -7.78 17.76
CA ARG A 247 -6.37 -8.64 17.31
C ARG A 247 -5.02 -7.97 17.56
N TRP A 248 -4.88 -6.69 17.19
CA TRP A 248 -3.68 -5.91 17.47
C TRP A 248 -3.36 -5.93 18.97
N LEU A 249 -4.34 -5.68 19.83
CA LEU A 249 -4.09 -5.64 21.27
C LEU A 249 -3.65 -7.00 21.83
N ALA A 250 -4.21 -8.11 21.33
CA ALA A 250 -3.74 -9.45 21.67
C ALA A 250 -2.30 -9.73 21.19
N VAL A 251 -1.95 -9.33 19.96
CA VAL A 251 -0.58 -9.45 19.43
C VAL A 251 0.37 -8.56 20.23
N ARG A 252 -0.02 -7.32 20.51
CA ARG A 252 0.75 -6.33 21.28
C ARG A 252 1.11 -6.84 22.66
N GLU A 253 0.22 -7.56 23.35
CA GLU A 253 0.48 -8.13 24.67
C GLU A 253 1.44 -9.32 24.65
N THR A 254 1.47 -10.08 23.55
CA THR A 254 2.20 -11.35 23.46
C THR A 254 3.50 -11.28 22.67
N ALA A 255 3.70 -10.24 21.87
CA ALA A 255 4.91 -10.04 21.09
C ALA A 255 6.15 -9.93 22.00
N PRO A 256 7.27 -10.57 21.64
CA PRO A 256 8.46 -10.61 22.47
C PRO A 256 9.28 -9.31 22.34
N TRP A 257 8.71 -8.20 22.81
CA TRP A 257 9.31 -6.86 22.70
C TRP A 257 10.68 -6.73 23.35
N GLN A 258 10.96 -7.55 24.36
CA GLN A 258 12.26 -7.62 25.03
C GLN A 258 13.38 -8.15 24.13
N ASP A 259 13.03 -8.90 23.07
CA ASP A 259 13.98 -9.46 22.10
C ASP A 259 14.26 -8.49 20.94
N ALA A 260 13.66 -7.29 20.96
CA ALA A 260 13.92 -6.27 19.97
C ALA A 260 15.38 -5.79 20.04
N PRO A 261 16.00 -5.47 18.89
CA PRO A 261 17.38 -4.98 18.85
C PRO A 261 17.51 -3.63 19.57
N ASP A 262 18.65 -3.39 20.22
CA ASP A 262 18.88 -2.21 21.06
C ASP A 262 19.34 -0.95 20.30
N GLY A 263 19.45 -1.01 18.96
CA GLY A 263 19.93 0.12 18.17
C GLY A 263 21.44 0.21 18.05
N GLY A 264 22.21 -0.64 18.73
CA GLY A 264 23.68 -0.55 18.83
C GLY A 264 24.17 0.44 19.89
N GLY A 265 23.43 0.60 21.00
CA GLY A 265 23.80 1.43 22.18
C GLY A 265 22.69 2.36 22.71
N ASP A 266 22.89 2.96 23.88
CA ASP A 266 21.86 3.73 24.61
C ASP A 266 22.04 5.26 24.55
N GLY A 267 22.94 5.74 23.68
CA GLY A 267 23.30 7.16 23.61
C GLY A 267 22.44 7.99 22.65
N PRO A 268 22.23 9.28 22.94
CA PRO A 268 21.74 10.27 21.96
C PRO A 268 22.58 10.23 20.68
N VAL A 269 21.94 10.45 19.54
CA VAL A 269 22.64 10.55 18.26
C VAL A 269 22.06 11.70 17.45
N THR A 270 22.94 12.59 17.00
CA THR A 270 22.61 13.65 16.06
C THR A 270 23.02 13.18 14.67
N PRO A 271 22.07 13.05 13.73
CA PRO A 271 22.37 12.58 12.38
C PRO A 271 23.10 13.67 11.58
N SER A 272 23.77 13.26 10.52
CA SER A 272 24.41 14.16 9.55
C SER A 272 23.38 14.93 8.70
N CYS A 273 22.21 14.34 8.47
CA CYS A 273 21.08 14.93 7.79
C CYS A 273 19.77 14.66 8.56
N ASP A 274 18.77 15.54 8.36
CA ASP A 274 17.46 15.35 8.98
C ASP A 274 16.58 14.46 8.09
N GLY A 275 16.73 13.14 8.21
CA GLY A 275 16.06 12.18 7.34
C GLY A 275 14.54 12.31 7.35
N ALA A 276 13.94 12.68 8.48
CA ALA A 276 12.50 12.92 8.56
C ALA A 276 12.08 14.16 7.75
N ALA A 277 12.78 15.28 7.91
CA ALA A 277 12.47 16.50 7.18
C ALA A 277 12.79 16.39 5.68
N GLU A 278 13.88 15.71 5.32
CA GLU A 278 14.22 15.43 3.92
C GLU A 278 13.16 14.58 3.23
N ASP A 279 12.71 13.50 3.87
CA ASP A 279 11.67 12.64 3.32
C ASP A 279 10.33 13.38 3.13
N ILE A 280 9.92 14.21 4.10
CA ILE A 280 8.71 15.04 3.98
C ILE A 280 8.83 16.00 2.79
N ARG A 281 9.97 16.67 2.62
CA ARG A 281 10.17 17.60 1.49
C ARG A 281 10.16 16.88 0.15
N ALA A 282 10.77 15.70 0.10
CA ALA A 282 10.88 14.90 -1.11
C ALA A 282 9.54 14.29 -1.52
N PHE A 283 8.89 13.54 -0.62
CA PHE A 283 7.68 12.79 -0.92
C PHE A 283 6.41 13.63 -0.75
N ASP A 284 6.10 14.07 0.47
CA ASP A 284 4.88 14.87 0.71
C ASP A 284 4.92 16.17 -0.07
N GLY A 285 6.11 16.77 -0.25
CA GLY A 285 6.27 18.01 -1.01
C GLY A 285 6.08 17.81 -2.51
N ALA A 286 6.36 16.61 -3.03
CA ALA A 286 6.05 16.26 -4.42
C ALA A 286 4.54 16.04 -4.62
N LEU A 287 3.84 15.50 -3.62
CA LEU A 287 2.38 15.35 -3.66
C LEU A 287 1.67 16.71 -3.55
N ASP A 288 1.99 17.47 -2.51
CA ASP A 288 1.44 18.79 -2.25
C ASP A 288 2.38 19.60 -1.33
N PRO A 289 2.90 20.77 -1.79
CA PRO A 289 3.71 21.65 -0.94
C PRO A 289 3.04 22.07 0.38
N ALA A 290 1.72 22.25 0.40
CA ALA A 290 1.01 22.64 1.63
C ALA A 290 0.97 21.48 2.64
N ARG A 291 0.70 20.25 2.16
CA ARG A 291 0.83 19.01 2.95
C ARG A 291 2.22 18.86 3.58
N ALA A 292 3.28 19.09 2.80
CA ALA A 292 4.65 19.05 3.33
C ALA A 292 4.90 20.13 4.39
N GLN A 293 4.44 21.35 4.16
CA GLN A 293 4.58 22.44 5.12
C GLN A 293 3.86 22.12 6.44
N GLY A 294 2.65 21.60 6.38
CA GLY A 294 1.88 21.17 7.55
C GLY A 294 2.60 20.07 8.34
N LEU A 295 3.14 19.07 7.65
CA LEU A 295 3.86 17.97 8.29
C LEU A 295 5.23 18.39 8.85
N LEU A 296 5.94 19.32 8.22
CA LEU A 296 7.16 19.93 8.77
C LEU A 296 6.86 20.76 10.02
N ALA A 297 5.78 21.54 10.04
CA ALA A 297 5.35 22.27 11.23
C ALA A 297 4.96 21.32 12.38
N ALA A 298 4.31 20.21 12.07
CA ALA A 298 4.02 19.15 13.04
C ALA A 298 5.31 18.53 13.60
N LEU A 299 6.31 18.27 12.74
CA LEU A 299 7.61 17.73 13.14
C LEU A 299 8.37 18.69 14.07
N GLU A 300 8.34 20.00 13.80
CA GLU A 300 8.93 21.03 14.66
C GLU A 300 8.24 21.08 16.03
N LEU A 301 6.90 21.09 16.06
CA LEU A 301 6.12 21.09 17.30
C LEU A 301 6.39 19.83 18.13
N LEU A 302 6.40 18.66 17.48
CA LEU A 302 6.75 17.39 18.10
C LEU A 302 8.13 17.42 18.76
N ARG A 303 9.13 18.03 18.12
CA ARG A 303 10.49 18.12 18.67
C ARG A 303 10.53 19.03 19.90
N ALA A 304 9.80 20.14 19.87
CA ALA A 304 9.63 21.00 21.03
C ALA A 304 8.94 20.26 22.19
N ASP A 305 7.92 19.44 21.87
CA ASP A 305 7.20 18.61 22.83
C ASP A 305 8.09 17.51 23.45
N ALA A 306 8.94 16.88 22.64
CA ALA A 306 9.89 15.89 23.11
C ALA A 306 10.94 16.54 24.04
N ALA A 307 11.47 17.71 23.66
CA ALA A 307 12.47 18.44 24.44
C ALA A 307 11.94 18.92 25.80
N ARG A 308 10.67 19.31 25.89
CA ARG A 308 10.04 19.73 27.16
C ARG A 308 9.58 18.57 28.05
N GLY A 309 9.76 17.32 27.61
CA GLY A 309 9.35 16.15 28.39
C GLY A 309 7.85 15.88 28.40
N ALA A 310 7.14 16.20 27.31
CA ALA A 310 5.74 15.83 27.18
C ALA A 310 5.54 14.31 27.30
N LEU A 311 4.37 13.90 27.78
CA LEU A 311 3.91 12.51 27.69
C LEU A 311 3.17 12.33 26.37
N LEU A 312 3.37 11.19 25.71
CA LEU A 312 2.66 10.87 24.49
C LEU A 312 1.24 10.42 24.85
N ASP A 313 0.25 11.22 24.43
CA ASP A 313 -1.18 10.93 24.57
C ASP A 313 -1.93 11.41 23.31
N PHE A 314 -3.22 11.13 23.25
CA PHE A 314 -4.05 11.55 22.13
C PHE A 314 -4.14 13.07 21.96
N GLU A 315 -4.10 13.85 23.05
CA GLU A 315 -4.14 15.31 22.93
C GLU A 315 -2.90 15.86 22.23
N LEU A 316 -1.73 15.27 22.51
CA LEU A 316 -0.49 15.60 21.82
C LEU A 316 -0.56 15.21 20.34
N LEU A 317 -1.00 13.98 20.01
CA LEU A 317 -1.20 13.54 18.63
C LEU A 317 -2.15 14.49 17.88
N ARG A 318 -3.27 14.86 18.51
CA ARG A 318 -4.27 15.75 17.94
C ARG A 318 -3.72 17.14 17.66
N SER A 319 -2.83 17.64 18.51
CA SER A 319 -2.16 18.93 18.32
C SER A 319 -1.27 18.94 17.07
N TRP A 320 -0.53 17.85 16.83
CA TRP A 320 0.28 17.68 15.64
C TRP A 320 -0.60 17.48 14.41
N GLN A 321 -1.65 16.66 14.53
CA GLN A 321 -2.56 16.32 13.45
C GLN A 321 -3.29 17.54 12.88
N ARG A 322 -3.55 18.56 13.70
CA ARG A 322 -4.02 19.87 13.23
C ARG A 322 -3.13 20.44 12.12
N HIS A 323 -1.82 20.36 12.28
CA HIS A 323 -0.86 20.85 11.28
C HIS A 323 -0.78 19.89 10.09
N VAL A 324 -0.79 18.57 10.32
CA VAL A 324 -0.78 17.55 9.27
C VAL A 324 -1.97 17.71 8.31
N LEU A 325 -3.16 17.96 8.83
CA LEU A 325 -4.39 18.14 8.05
C LEU A 325 -4.65 19.59 7.65
N SER A 326 -3.80 20.53 8.07
CA SER A 326 -3.97 21.98 7.88
C SER A 326 -5.36 22.48 8.32
N THR A 327 -5.88 21.97 9.43
CA THR A 327 -7.21 22.33 9.95
C THR A 327 -7.13 23.50 10.94
N PRO A 328 -8.16 24.37 11.02
CA PRO A 328 -8.19 25.47 11.99
C PRO A 328 -8.22 24.99 13.44
N GLN A 329 -8.88 23.86 13.68
CA GLN A 329 -9.04 23.24 15.00
C GLN A 329 -8.45 21.83 15.01
N PRO A 330 -7.96 21.35 16.17
CA PRO A 330 -7.49 19.99 16.29
C PRO A 330 -8.61 18.96 16.02
N PRO A 331 -8.40 17.95 15.17
CA PRO A 331 -9.45 17.01 14.74
C PRO A 331 -9.97 16.15 15.90
N PRO A 332 -11.27 15.81 15.96
CA PRO A 332 -11.78 14.96 17.05
C PRO A 332 -11.22 13.52 16.97
N PHE A 333 -11.38 12.77 18.05
CA PHE A 333 -11.26 11.30 17.99
C PHE A 333 -12.46 10.79 17.18
N ARG A 334 -12.25 9.83 16.28
CA ARG A 334 -13.32 9.23 15.48
C ARG A 334 -14.47 8.71 16.34
N ASP A 335 -15.69 8.73 15.81
CA ASP A 335 -16.91 8.25 16.49
C ASP A 335 -17.47 6.96 15.88
N LEU A 336 -16.97 6.58 14.70
CA LEU A 336 -17.34 5.36 13.98
C LEU A 336 -16.16 4.37 13.89
N PRO A 337 -16.43 3.08 13.63
CA PRO A 337 -15.38 2.12 13.25
C PRO A 337 -14.56 2.63 12.08
N ALA A 338 -13.24 2.48 12.15
CA ALA A 338 -12.34 2.82 11.06
C ALA A 338 -12.10 1.59 10.18
N PHE A 339 -11.83 1.83 8.90
CA PHE A 339 -11.50 0.80 7.93
C PHE A 339 -10.21 1.16 7.22
N ALA A 340 -9.31 0.19 7.06
CA ALA A 340 -8.06 0.36 6.34
C ALA A 340 -7.86 -0.73 5.30
N LYS A 341 -6.85 -0.55 4.45
CA LYS A 341 -6.42 -1.53 3.44
C LYS A 341 -7.54 -1.95 2.48
N GLY A 342 -8.32 -0.98 2.01
CA GLY A 342 -9.46 -1.26 1.13
C GLY A 342 -10.62 -1.96 1.83
N GLY A 343 -10.79 -1.76 3.14
CA GLY A 343 -11.87 -2.37 3.92
C GLY A 343 -11.55 -3.75 4.49
N ARG A 344 -10.37 -4.32 4.19
CA ARG A 344 -9.93 -5.62 4.73
C ARG A 344 -9.75 -5.60 6.24
N GLU A 345 -9.34 -4.47 6.80
CA GLU A 345 -9.22 -4.31 8.24
C GLU A 345 -10.28 -3.36 8.77
N ARG A 346 -10.99 -3.81 9.81
CA ARG A 346 -11.94 -3.02 10.59
C ARG A 346 -11.39 -2.82 12.00
N TYR A 347 -11.31 -1.58 12.44
CA TYR A 347 -10.94 -1.22 13.81
C TYR A 347 -12.17 -0.74 14.55
N GLY A 348 -12.59 -1.50 15.56
CA GLY A 348 -13.76 -1.19 16.37
C GLY A 348 -13.66 0.13 17.12
N ILE A 349 -14.79 0.56 17.64
CA ILE A 349 -14.87 1.67 18.58
C ILE A 349 -15.80 1.29 19.74
N GLY A 350 -15.34 1.59 20.94
CA GLY A 350 -16.06 1.47 22.19
C GLY A 350 -15.85 2.72 23.05
N PRO A 351 -16.61 2.86 24.14
CA PRO A 351 -16.57 4.05 25.00
C PRO A 351 -15.20 4.27 25.67
N ASP A 352 -14.37 3.23 25.78
CA ASP A 352 -13.06 3.23 26.41
C ASP A 352 -11.90 3.24 25.40
N THR A 353 -12.17 3.20 24.08
CA THR A 353 -11.13 3.08 23.05
C THR A 353 -10.09 4.20 23.13
N ARG A 354 -10.54 5.43 23.41
CA ARG A 354 -9.63 6.56 23.61
C ARG A 354 -8.73 6.37 24.84
N ALA A 355 -9.28 5.93 25.97
CA ALA A 355 -8.51 5.70 27.19
C ALA A 355 -7.51 4.53 27.03
N ARG A 356 -7.90 3.49 26.28
CA ARG A 356 -7.00 2.39 25.88
C ARG A 356 -5.85 2.90 25.02
N LEU A 357 -6.12 3.79 24.05
CA LEU A 357 -5.07 4.42 23.25
C LEU A 357 -4.10 5.20 24.15
N ASP A 358 -4.60 6.08 25.01
CA ASP A 358 -3.75 6.89 25.90
C ASP A 358 -2.87 6.00 26.79
N THR A 359 -3.42 4.89 27.30
CA THR A 359 -2.65 3.89 28.08
C THR A 359 -1.54 3.27 27.24
N CYS A 360 -1.87 2.83 26.02
CA CYS A 360 -0.90 2.21 25.12
C CYS A 360 0.23 3.17 24.71
N LEU A 361 -0.10 4.43 24.44
CA LEU A 361 0.88 5.47 24.11
C LEU A 361 1.79 5.80 25.30
N ALA A 362 1.25 5.85 26.53
CA ALA A 362 2.03 6.11 27.74
C ALA A 362 3.12 5.04 27.98
N GLU A 363 2.86 3.78 27.61
CA GLU A 363 3.81 2.67 27.72
C GLU A 363 5.01 2.76 26.75
N SER A 364 5.05 3.76 25.87
CA SER A 364 6.21 4.08 25.04
C SER A 364 7.30 4.87 25.79
N ALA A 365 6.97 5.41 26.97
CA ALA A 365 7.95 6.02 27.86
C ALA A 365 8.92 4.96 28.42
N TYR A 366 10.13 5.39 28.78
CA TYR A 366 11.07 4.52 29.47
C TYR A 366 10.55 4.17 30.87
N ASP A 367 10.46 2.88 31.16
CA ASP A 367 10.12 2.33 32.47
C ASP A 367 11.31 1.54 33.02
N ALA A 368 11.86 1.98 34.15
CA ALA A 368 13.01 1.34 34.80
C ALA A 368 12.64 -0.02 35.42
N GLU A 369 11.37 -0.25 35.76
CA GLU A 369 10.90 -1.51 36.33
C GLU A 369 10.69 -2.58 35.24
N ARG A 370 10.39 -2.15 34.01
CA ARG A 370 10.15 -3.01 32.84
C ARG A 370 10.83 -2.42 31.61
N PRO A 371 12.18 -2.46 31.54
CA PRO A 371 12.91 -1.83 30.47
C PRO A 371 12.63 -2.52 29.13
N LEU A 372 12.14 -1.74 28.16
CA LEU A 372 12.04 -2.16 26.77
C LEU A 372 13.06 -1.38 25.90
N PRO A 373 13.67 -2.04 24.90
CA PRO A 373 14.53 -1.37 23.93
C PRO A 373 13.83 -0.17 23.27
N LEU A 374 14.59 0.87 22.92
CA LEU A 374 14.05 2.07 22.27
C LEU A 374 13.32 1.73 20.96
N THR A 375 13.85 0.81 20.17
CA THR A 375 13.24 0.32 18.92
C THR A 375 11.85 -0.27 19.18
N ALA A 376 11.69 -1.07 20.24
CA ALA A 376 10.40 -1.63 20.65
C ALA A 376 9.42 -0.54 21.10
N ARG A 377 9.85 0.40 21.94
CA ARG A 377 9.00 1.50 22.40
C ARG A 377 8.49 2.36 21.23
N ALA A 378 9.38 2.68 20.28
CA ALA A 378 9.03 3.47 19.10
C ALA A 378 8.12 2.70 18.13
N ALA A 379 8.37 1.38 17.94
CA ALA A 379 7.51 0.52 17.13
C ALA A 379 6.10 0.38 17.73
N ARG A 380 5.98 0.21 19.06
CA ARG A 380 4.68 0.13 19.75
C ARG A 380 3.87 1.40 19.53
N ALA A 381 4.48 2.58 19.75
CA ALA A 381 3.79 3.85 19.53
C ALA A 381 3.31 4.03 18.08
N TYR A 382 4.12 3.63 17.09
CA TYR A 382 3.71 3.65 15.67
C TYR A 382 2.49 2.76 15.41
N LEU A 383 2.58 1.49 15.80
CA LEU A 383 1.55 0.48 15.53
C LEU A 383 0.25 0.79 16.31
N ASP A 384 0.37 1.28 17.54
CA ASP A 384 -0.78 1.74 18.33
C ASP A 384 -1.55 2.83 17.57
N VAL A 385 -0.88 3.84 17.00
CA VAL A 385 -1.59 4.85 16.20
C VAL A 385 -2.19 4.26 14.92
N CYS A 386 -1.47 3.36 14.22
CA CYS A 386 -1.97 2.73 13.01
C CYS A 386 -3.27 1.93 13.23
N PHE A 387 -3.33 1.12 14.29
CA PHE A 387 -4.41 0.16 14.51
C PHE A 387 -5.53 0.70 15.42
N PHE A 388 -5.27 1.66 16.31
CA PHE A 388 -6.37 2.42 16.92
C PHE A 388 -7.03 3.34 15.89
N HIS A 389 -6.26 3.81 14.90
CA HIS A 389 -6.73 4.62 13.79
C HIS A 389 -7.54 5.84 14.27
N PRO A 390 -6.97 6.72 15.13
CA PRO A 390 -7.75 7.66 15.92
C PRO A 390 -8.43 8.79 15.13
N PHE A 391 -8.00 9.06 13.90
CA PHE A 391 -8.51 10.14 13.04
C PHE A 391 -9.19 9.60 11.78
N ASP A 392 -9.97 10.44 11.09
CA ASP A 392 -10.58 10.08 9.80
C ASP A 392 -9.57 10.08 8.64
N ASP A 393 -8.52 10.89 8.74
CA ASP A 393 -7.41 10.93 7.78
C ASP A 393 -6.07 11.17 8.49
N GLY A 394 -4.99 10.78 7.82
CA GLY A 394 -3.62 11.09 8.19
C GLY A 394 -3.07 10.23 9.31
N ASN A 395 -3.69 9.10 9.64
CA ASN A 395 -3.22 8.19 10.69
C ASN A 395 -1.80 7.67 10.44
N ALA A 396 -1.44 7.34 9.20
CA ALA A 396 -0.07 6.93 8.86
C ALA A 396 0.96 8.05 9.11
N ARG A 397 0.61 9.30 8.79
CA ARG A 397 1.45 10.48 9.08
C ARG A 397 1.54 10.74 10.59
N SER A 398 0.44 10.57 11.33
CA SER A 398 0.43 10.67 12.79
C SER A 398 1.25 9.55 13.46
N ALA A 399 1.18 8.32 12.96
CA ALA A 399 1.94 7.18 13.46
C ALA A 399 3.44 7.38 13.26
N PHE A 400 3.83 7.88 12.08
CA PHE A 400 5.20 8.28 11.81
C PHE A 400 5.70 9.35 12.80
N LEU A 401 4.89 10.38 13.06
CA LEU A 401 5.23 11.38 14.08
C LEU A 401 5.36 10.74 15.48
N ALA A 402 4.43 9.89 15.91
CA ALA A 402 4.51 9.20 17.20
C ALA A 402 5.83 8.41 17.37
N LEU A 403 6.27 7.69 16.33
CA LEU A 403 7.56 7.01 16.30
C LEU A 403 8.72 7.99 16.50
N ILE A 404 8.76 9.06 15.70
CA ILE A 404 9.84 10.06 15.76
C ILE A 404 9.87 10.79 17.10
N PHE A 405 8.70 11.00 17.73
CA PHE A 405 8.62 11.58 19.07
C PHE A 405 9.32 10.70 20.11
N VAL A 406 9.06 9.39 20.10
CA VAL A 406 9.70 8.45 21.06
C VAL A 406 11.22 8.46 20.90
N LEU A 407 11.73 8.49 19.66
CA LEU A 407 13.17 8.64 19.40
C LEU A 407 13.70 9.99 19.90
N ALA A 408 13.00 11.09 19.60
CA ALA A 408 13.39 12.43 19.99
C ALA A 408 13.41 12.63 21.52
N ARG A 409 12.54 11.92 22.27
CA ARG A 409 12.55 11.91 23.74
C ARG A 409 13.86 11.39 24.32
N GLU A 410 14.54 10.49 23.62
CA GLU A 410 15.86 9.95 23.99
C GLU A 410 17.03 10.70 23.30
N GLY A 411 16.77 11.83 22.65
CA GLY A 411 17.80 12.58 21.93
C GLY A 411 18.30 11.88 20.66
N VAL A 412 17.47 11.03 20.05
CA VAL A 412 17.77 10.31 18.81
C VAL A 412 17.01 10.96 17.64
N ALA A 413 17.73 11.30 16.58
CA ALA A 413 17.16 11.59 15.26
C ALA A 413 17.84 10.70 14.20
N LEU A 414 17.16 10.44 13.08
CA LEU A 414 17.61 9.48 12.06
C LEU A 414 18.08 10.20 10.78
N ASP A 415 19.16 9.71 10.17
CA ASP A 415 19.64 10.14 8.84
C ASP A 415 18.68 9.69 7.71
N GLY A 416 17.88 8.64 7.94
CA GLY A 416 16.96 8.09 6.94
C GLY A 416 15.71 7.48 7.57
N VAL A 417 14.59 7.53 6.85
CA VAL A 417 13.28 7.02 7.32
C VAL A 417 12.52 6.23 6.25
N SER A 418 13.18 5.86 5.15
CA SER A 418 12.50 5.31 3.96
C SER A 418 11.66 4.06 4.25
N LEU A 419 12.19 3.16 5.09
CA LEU A 419 11.52 1.92 5.53
C LEU A 419 10.40 2.15 6.55
N LEU A 420 10.25 3.35 7.10
CA LEU A 420 9.28 3.65 8.16
C LEU A 420 7.98 4.28 7.63
N ARG A 421 7.95 4.75 6.38
CA ARG A 421 6.84 5.56 5.83
C ARG A 421 6.09 4.94 4.67
N ARG A 422 6.54 3.78 4.21
CA ARG A 422 6.06 3.13 2.96
C ARG A 422 5.85 1.62 3.11
N VAL A 423 5.75 1.17 4.35
CA VAL A 423 5.50 -0.23 4.72
C VAL A 423 4.17 -0.30 5.47
N THR A 424 3.39 -1.32 5.15
CA THR A 424 2.10 -1.61 5.79
C THR A 424 2.26 -2.89 6.62
N PHE A 425 1.74 -2.88 7.84
CA PHE A 425 1.78 -4.02 8.76
C PHE A 425 0.37 -4.54 9.03
N GLN A 426 0.19 -5.85 9.19
CA GLN A 426 -1.07 -6.51 9.55
C GLN A 426 -1.28 -6.49 11.06
N ALA A 427 -2.54 -6.29 11.47
CA ALA A 427 -2.88 -6.19 12.89
C ALA A 427 -2.72 -7.53 13.64
N ASP A 428 -2.74 -8.64 12.92
CA ASP A 428 -2.76 -10.01 13.47
C ASP A 428 -1.52 -10.84 13.15
N GLU A 429 -0.48 -10.23 12.58
CA GLU A 429 0.80 -10.89 12.28
C GLU A 429 1.87 -10.50 13.31
N PRO A 430 2.24 -11.38 14.26
CA PRO A 430 3.25 -11.07 15.26
C PRO A 430 4.62 -10.76 14.64
N GLN A 431 4.97 -11.34 13.49
CA GLN A 431 6.26 -11.09 12.84
C GLN A 431 6.40 -9.64 12.34
N ASP A 432 5.28 -8.98 12.02
CA ASP A 432 5.28 -7.59 11.55
C ASP A 432 5.77 -6.63 12.65
N THR A 433 5.45 -6.94 13.91
CA THR A 433 5.92 -6.15 15.07
C THR A 433 7.45 -6.15 15.16
N LEU A 434 8.06 -7.32 15.07
CA LEU A 434 9.52 -7.48 15.12
C LEU A 434 10.19 -6.93 13.86
N THR A 435 9.54 -7.05 12.71
CA THR A 435 10.05 -6.47 11.46
C THR A 435 10.19 -4.96 11.55
N LEU A 436 9.20 -4.26 12.13
CA LEU A 436 9.31 -2.82 12.35
C LEU A 436 10.46 -2.46 13.31
N THR A 437 10.65 -3.22 14.40
CA THR A 437 11.78 -2.96 15.31
C THR A 437 13.14 -3.09 14.59
N ARG A 438 13.28 -4.07 13.68
CA ARG A 438 14.48 -4.24 12.85
C ARG A 438 14.67 -3.12 11.85
N TYR A 439 13.59 -2.60 11.25
CA TYR A 439 13.70 -1.44 10.35
C TYR A 439 14.15 -0.18 11.08
N ILE A 440 13.64 0.05 12.29
CA ILE A 440 14.09 1.17 13.13
C ILE A 440 15.58 0.98 13.49
N ASP A 441 15.98 -0.23 13.88
CA ASP A 441 17.36 -0.59 14.19
C ASP A 441 18.32 -0.36 13.01
N CYS A 442 17.94 -0.80 11.79
CA CYS A 442 18.73 -0.56 10.58
C CYS A 442 19.00 0.94 10.37
N HIS A 443 17.99 1.80 10.49
CA HIS A 443 18.16 3.25 10.34
C HIS A 443 18.99 3.84 11.47
N LEU A 444 18.81 3.37 12.70
CA LEU A 444 19.55 3.85 13.87
C LEU A 444 21.03 3.46 13.81
N ALA A 445 21.33 2.22 13.44
CA ALA A 445 22.69 1.72 13.26
C ALA A 445 23.41 2.46 12.11
N GLU A 446 22.72 2.72 11.00
CA GLU A 446 23.28 3.51 9.90
C GLU A 446 23.54 4.95 10.31
N THR A 447 22.61 5.57 11.04
CA THR A 447 22.77 6.93 11.55
C THR A 447 23.98 7.03 12.48
N ARG A 448 24.15 6.08 13.41
CA ARG A 448 25.30 6.03 14.31
C ARG A 448 26.61 5.82 13.58
N ARG A 449 26.61 4.98 12.55
CA ARG A 449 27.79 4.75 11.70
C ARG A 449 28.22 6.02 10.97
N LYS A 450 27.27 6.82 10.47
CA LYS A 450 27.54 8.10 9.80
C LYS A 450 27.93 9.23 10.74
N ALA A 451 27.42 9.20 11.98
CA ALA A 451 27.75 10.18 13.00
C ALA A 451 29.09 9.90 13.71
N ALA A 452 29.68 8.71 13.54
CA ALA A 452 31.00 8.38 14.08
C ALA A 452 32.10 9.17 13.33
N PRO A 453 33.06 9.76 14.06
CA PRO A 453 34.10 10.65 13.50
C PRO A 453 35.15 9.96 12.62
#